data_AF-A0A157SRR8-F1
#
_entry.id   AF-A0A157SRR8-F1
#
_cell.length_a   1.000
_cell.length_b   1.000
_cell.length_c   1.000
_cell.angle_alpha   90.00
_cell.angle_beta   90.00
_cell.angle_gamma   90.00
#
_symmetry.space_group_name_H-M   'P 1'
#
loop_
_entity.id
_entity.type
_entity.pdbx_description
1 polymer ?
#
loop_
_entity_poly.entity_id
_entity_poly.type
_entity_poly.pdbx_seq_one_letter_code
_entity_poly.pdbx_strand_id
1 'polypeptide(L)'
;MSYTVTLHHSDASAALRQDAETRYRRALDAALGGTHGVLTCWHAWQTAENLQGELPEDIWRVARRWVIAADTARRAALADLESTDATYFEVRPAEGAVHTHDRTGRAGAVAPEPHRATMACVGEDRRLIR
;
A
#
# COMPACT_ATOMS: atom_id res chain seq x y z
N MET A 1 -15.47 0.59 9.64
CA MET A 1 -14.56 0.08 8.59
C MET A 1 -13.15 0.14 9.17
N SER A 2 -12.45 -0.97 9.21
CA SER A 2 -11.05 -1.05 9.64
C SER A 2 -10.20 -1.51 8.47
N TYR A 3 -8.88 -1.39 8.58
CA TYR A 3 -7.92 -1.98 7.64
C TYR A 3 -6.79 -2.61 8.42
N THR A 4 -6.18 -3.62 7.82
CA THR A 4 -5.00 -4.31 8.34
C THR A 4 -3.79 -3.93 7.50
N VAL A 5 -2.64 -3.83 8.18
CA VAL A 5 -1.34 -3.63 7.55
C VAL A 5 -0.51 -4.86 7.87
N THR A 6 0.13 -5.43 6.85
CA THR A 6 1.01 -6.59 7.02
C THR A 6 2.35 -6.32 6.36
N LEU A 7 3.42 -6.52 7.10
CA LEU A 7 4.79 -6.39 6.58
C LEU A 7 5.23 -7.71 5.96
N HIS A 8 5.56 -7.67 4.66
CA HIS A 8 6.02 -8.81 3.89
C HIS A 8 7.51 -8.73 3.57
N HIS A 9 8.13 -9.89 3.35
CA HIS A 9 9.55 -10.04 3.01
C HIS A 9 10.50 -9.28 3.93
N SER A 10 10.33 -9.48 5.24
CA SER A 10 11.24 -8.98 6.27
C SER A 10 11.72 -10.15 7.12
N ASP A 11 13.03 -10.24 7.33
CA ASP A 11 13.67 -11.18 8.25
C ASP A 11 13.58 -10.73 9.72
N ALA A 12 12.89 -9.61 9.98
CA ALA A 12 12.72 -9.07 11.32
C ALA A 12 11.85 -9.96 12.21
N SER A 13 12.13 -9.90 13.52
CA SER A 13 11.35 -10.62 14.53
C SER A 13 9.88 -10.21 14.51
N ALA A 14 8.99 -11.10 14.98
CA ALA A 14 7.56 -10.81 15.02
C ALA A 14 7.22 -9.51 15.78
N ALA A 15 7.95 -9.21 16.85
CA ALA A 15 7.79 -7.98 17.62
C ALA A 15 8.16 -6.73 16.81
N LEU A 16 9.28 -6.76 16.10
CA LEU A 16 9.71 -5.65 15.24
C LEU A 16 8.75 -5.44 14.06
N ARG A 17 8.23 -6.53 13.48
CA ARG A 17 7.23 -6.46 12.41
C ARG A 17 5.94 -5.81 12.89
N GLN A 18 5.42 -6.25 14.04
CA GLN A 18 4.19 -5.67 14.62
C GLN A 18 4.34 -4.19 14.98
N ASP A 19 5.51 -3.80 15.48
CA ASP A 19 5.81 -2.40 15.77
C ASP A 19 5.88 -1.56 14.49
N ALA A 20 6.55 -2.05 13.45
CA ALA A 20 6.60 -1.42 12.12
C ALA A 20 5.20 -1.26 11.50
N GLU A 21 4.39 -2.31 11.50
CA GLU A 21 3.00 -2.29 11.02
C GLU A 21 2.16 -1.26 11.79
N THR A 22 2.35 -1.17 13.10
CA THR A 22 1.64 -0.20 13.94
C THR A 22 2.06 1.23 13.64
N ARG A 23 3.36 1.49 13.48
CA ARG A 23 3.90 2.80 13.10
C ARG A 23 3.41 3.21 11.71
N TYR A 24 3.46 2.30 10.74
CA TYR A 24 2.97 2.53 9.39
C TYR A 24 1.49 2.91 9.39
N ARG A 25 0.66 2.15 10.12
CA ARG A 25 -0.76 2.45 10.29
C ARG A 25 -1.00 3.83 10.89
N ARG A 26 -0.29 4.18 11.97
CA ARG A 26 -0.42 5.50 12.61
C ARG A 26 0.00 6.64 11.69
N ALA A 27 1.07 6.46 10.93
CA ALA A 27 1.55 7.46 9.97
C ALA A 27 0.53 7.67 8.83
N LEU A 28 -0.06 6.60 8.31
CA LEU A 28 -1.14 6.69 7.31
C LEU A 28 -2.37 7.41 7.85
N ASP A 29 -2.81 7.05 9.05
CA ASP A 29 -3.98 7.66 9.70
C ASP A 29 -3.75 9.16 9.93
N ALA A 30 -2.56 9.55 10.39
CA ALA A 30 -2.17 10.95 10.54
C ALA A 30 -2.10 11.72 9.21
N ALA A 31 -1.57 11.10 8.15
CA ALA A 31 -1.41 11.74 6.85
C ALA A 31 -2.73 11.90 6.08
N LEU A 32 -3.66 10.96 6.23
CA LEU A 32 -4.90 10.90 5.46
C LEU A 32 -6.15 11.27 6.27
N GLY A 33 -6.00 11.61 7.55
CA GLY A 33 -7.08 12.12 8.39
C GLY A 33 -8.00 11.01 8.91
N GLY A 34 -7.41 9.90 9.31
CA GLY A 34 -8.14 8.77 9.86
C GLY A 34 -8.33 7.62 8.89
N THR A 35 -8.84 6.52 9.42
CA THR A 35 -9.14 5.28 8.69
C THR A 35 -10.02 5.49 7.46
N HIS A 36 -10.99 6.41 7.53
CA HIS A 36 -11.85 6.72 6.39
C HIS A 36 -11.06 7.34 5.24
N GLY A 37 -10.15 8.28 5.54
CA GLY A 37 -9.30 8.92 4.54
C GLY A 37 -8.32 7.94 3.90
N VAL A 38 -7.74 7.04 4.69
CA VAL A 38 -6.88 5.93 4.23
C VAL A 38 -7.63 5.08 3.20
N LEU A 39 -8.81 4.57 3.55
CA LEU A 39 -9.60 3.71 2.67
C LEU A 39 -10.09 4.43 1.40
N THR A 40 -10.46 5.71 1.53
CA THR A 40 -10.90 6.53 0.39
C THR A 40 -9.75 6.71 -0.61
N CYS A 41 -8.57 7.07 -0.12
CA CYS A 41 -7.40 7.29 -0.97
C CYS A 41 -6.89 5.97 -1.57
N TRP A 42 -6.88 4.90 -0.78
CA TRP A 42 -6.53 3.56 -1.25
C TRP A 42 -7.47 3.08 -2.36
N HIS A 43 -8.79 3.24 -2.18
CA HIS A 43 -9.77 2.86 -3.19
C HIS A 43 -9.62 3.68 -4.47
N ALA A 44 -9.40 5.00 -4.36
CA ALA A 44 -9.15 5.85 -5.52
C ALA A 44 -7.89 5.41 -6.29
N TRP A 45 -6.84 5.01 -5.57
CA TRP A 45 -5.63 4.46 -6.18
C TRP A 45 -5.90 3.11 -6.86
N GLN A 46 -6.61 2.19 -6.21
CA GLN A 46 -7.01 0.91 -6.83
C GLN A 46 -7.87 1.11 -8.07
N THR A 47 -8.81 2.06 -8.05
CA THR A 47 -9.59 2.45 -9.23
C THR A 47 -8.67 2.98 -10.33
N ALA A 48 -7.70 3.82 -10.00
CA ALA A 48 -6.76 4.38 -10.96
C ALA A 48 -5.88 3.30 -11.63
N GLU A 49 -5.36 2.34 -10.84
CA GLU A 49 -4.53 1.24 -11.34
C GLU A 49 -5.33 0.30 -12.26
N ASN A 50 -6.61 0.06 -11.95
CA ASN A 50 -7.46 -0.85 -12.71
C ASN A 50 -8.19 -0.19 -13.88
N LEU A 51 -8.18 1.15 -13.97
CA LEU A 51 -8.87 1.86 -15.03
C LEU A 51 -8.06 1.80 -16.33
N GLN A 52 -8.61 1.11 -17.33
CA GLN A 52 -8.07 1.10 -18.69
C GLN A 52 -8.71 2.24 -19.50
N GLY A 53 -8.33 3.48 -19.23
CA GLY A 53 -8.91 4.64 -19.90
C GLY A 53 -8.49 5.98 -19.29
N GLU A 54 -9.22 7.04 -19.65
CA GLU A 54 -8.96 8.38 -19.12
C GLU A 54 -9.35 8.45 -17.63
N LEU A 55 -8.35 8.71 -16.79
CA LEU A 55 -8.53 8.82 -15.35
C LEU A 55 -9.02 10.23 -15.00
N PRO A 56 -10.17 10.38 -14.32
CA PRO A 56 -10.65 11.68 -13.89
C PRO A 56 -9.63 12.35 -12.97
N GLU A 57 -9.37 13.65 -13.17
CA GLU A 57 -8.37 14.39 -12.40
C GLU A 57 -8.66 14.35 -10.88
N ASP A 58 -9.94 14.33 -10.50
CA ASP A 58 -10.35 14.23 -9.10
C ASP A 58 -9.90 12.89 -8.46
N ILE A 59 -10.08 11.78 -9.18
CA ILE A 59 -9.63 10.46 -8.75
C ILE A 59 -8.11 10.39 -8.70
N TRP A 60 -7.43 10.93 -9.73
CA TRP A 60 -5.97 11.00 -9.76
C TRP A 60 -5.40 11.78 -8.58
N ARG A 61 -5.99 12.93 -8.24
CA ARG A 61 -5.56 13.75 -7.10
C ARG A 61 -5.67 12.99 -5.78
N VAL A 62 -6.76 12.25 -5.57
CA VAL A 62 -6.97 11.45 -4.36
C VAL A 62 -6.03 10.23 -4.34
N ALA A 63 -5.87 9.54 -5.47
CA ALA A 63 -4.93 8.43 -5.63
C ALA A 63 -3.46 8.87 -5.38
N ARG A 64 -3.08 10.05 -5.85
CA ARG A 64 -1.72 10.57 -5.64
C ARG A 64 -1.44 10.84 -4.15
N ARG A 65 -2.45 11.28 -3.39
CA ARG A 65 -2.32 11.45 -1.93
C ARG A 65 -2.05 10.13 -1.24
N TRP A 66 -2.65 9.03 -1.71
CA TRP A 66 -2.34 7.68 -1.24
C TRP A 66 -0.86 7.36 -1.43
N VAL A 67 -0.34 7.50 -2.66
CA VAL A 67 1.06 7.14 -2.98
C VAL A 67 2.06 7.91 -2.11
N ILE A 68 1.85 9.22 -1.94
CA ILE A 68 2.74 10.06 -1.13
C ILE A 68 2.67 9.67 0.35
N ALA A 69 1.46 9.48 0.88
CA ALA A 69 1.27 9.10 2.28
C ALA A 69 1.85 7.71 2.55
N ALA A 70 1.63 6.75 1.65
CA ALA A 70 2.12 5.38 1.75
C ALA A 70 3.66 5.32 1.69
N ASP A 71 4.30 6.05 0.77
CA ASP A 71 5.77 6.08 0.70
C ASP A 71 6.39 6.77 1.92
N THR A 72 5.79 7.87 2.38
CA THR A 72 6.25 8.58 3.59
C THR A 72 6.12 7.69 4.82
N ALA A 73 4.96 7.05 5.00
CA ALA A 73 4.72 6.12 6.08
C ALA A 73 5.66 4.91 6.01
N ARG A 74 5.96 4.40 4.81
CA ARG A 74 6.88 3.29 4.60
C ARG A 74 8.29 3.65 5.05
N ARG A 75 8.81 4.81 4.61
CA ARG A 75 10.14 5.29 5.01
C ARG A 75 10.23 5.46 6.53
N ALA A 76 9.21 6.03 7.16
CA ALA A 76 9.17 6.21 8.61
C ALA A 76 9.11 4.87 9.36
N ALA A 77 8.34 3.91 8.85
CA ALA A 77 8.20 2.59 9.48
C ALA A 77 9.44 1.70 9.30
N LEU A 78 10.16 1.84 8.18
CA LEU A 78 11.39 1.08 7.90
C LEU A 78 12.67 1.75 8.41
N ALA A 79 12.62 3.01 8.86
CA ALA A 79 13.81 3.73 9.33
C ALA A 79 14.56 3.00 10.47
N ASP A 80 13.83 2.26 11.30
CA ASP A 80 14.38 1.49 12.43
C ASP A 80 14.53 -0.02 12.13
N LEU A 81 14.23 -0.47 10.90
CA LEU A 81 14.37 -1.88 10.51
C LEU A 81 15.42 -2.06 9.43
N GLU A 82 16.22 -3.11 9.55
CA GLU A 82 17.02 -3.61 8.44
C GLU A 82 16.06 -4.13 7.35
N SER A 83 15.76 -3.28 6.38
CA SER A 83 14.83 -3.54 5.30
C SER A 83 15.59 -3.95 4.05
N THR A 84 15.03 -4.89 3.30
CA THR A 84 15.50 -5.20 1.94
C THR A 84 14.69 -4.41 0.92
N ASP A 85 15.16 -4.34 -0.32
CA ASP A 85 14.42 -3.73 -1.44
C ASP A 85 13.08 -4.46 -1.72
N ALA A 86 12.97 -5.74 -1.31
CA ALA A 86 11.75 -6.54 -1.45
C ALA A 86 10.74 -6.34 -0.32
N THR A 87 11.11 -5.63 0.75
CA THR A 87 10.25 -5.44 1.93
C THR A 87 9.15 -4.41 1.63
N TYR A 88 7.89 -4.82 1.77
CA TYR A 88 6.73 -3.95 1.51
C TYR A 88 5.63 -4.12 2.56
N PHE A 89 4.82 -3.07 2.72
CA PHE A 89 3.60 -3.11 3.54
C PHE A 89 2.39 -3.35 2.65
N GLU A 90 1.67 -4.42 2.92
CA GLU A 90 0.37 -4.68 2.32
C GLU A 90 -0.71 -4.01 3.16
N VAL A 91 -1.58 -3.24 2.52
CA VAL A 91 -2.76 -2.65 3.15
C VAL A 91 -3.99 -3.35 2.63
N ARG A 92 -4.74 -3.99 3.53
CA ARG A 92 -5.99 -4.67 3.20
C ARG A 92 -7.13 -4.01 3.95
N PRO A 93 -8.20 -3.54 3.27
CA PRO A 93 -9.43 -3.20 3.96
C PRO A 93 -9.89 -4.45 4.72
N ALA A 94 -10.32 -4.28 5.97
CA ALA A 94 -11.06 -5.31 6.66
C ALA A 94 -12.42 -5.36 5.95
N GLU A 95 -12.49 -6.15 4.88
CA GLU A 95 -13.76 -6.54 4.29
C GLU A 95 -14.59 -7.08 5.44
N GLY A 96 -15.75 -6.45 5.68
CA GLY A 96 -16.63 -6.86 6.75
C GLY A 96 -16.79 -8.37 6.67
N ALA A 97 -16.58 -9.06 7.79
CA ALA A 97 -16.59 -10.52 7.87
C ALA A 97 -17.79 -11.13 7.14
N VAL A 98 -17.63 -11.43 5.85
CA VAL A 98 -18.51 -12.34 5.13
C VAL A 98 -17.84 -13.69 5.32
N HIS A 99 -18.22 -14.34 6.42
CA HIS A 99 -18.14 -15.79 6.50
C HIS A 99 -18.99 -16.34 5.34
N THR A 100 -18.35 -16.76 4.25
CA THR A 100 -18.90 -17.84 3.43
C THR A 100 -18.00 -19.05 3.60
N HIS A 101 -18.63 -20.05 4.19
CA HIS A 101 -18.10 -21.39 4.45
C HIS A 101 -17.44 -22.01 3.21
N ASP A 102 -16.44 -22.84 3.51
CA ASP A 102 -16.05 -24.06 2.80
C ASP A 102 -15.68 -23.96 1.30
N ARG A 103 -14.38 -24.13 1.04
CA ARG A 103 -13.95 -24.97 -0.08
C ARG A 103 -12.67 -25.71 0.30
N THR A 104 -12.88 -26.85 0.95
CA THR A 104 -11.86 -27.91 0.96
C THR A 104 -11.69 -28.39 -0.49
N GLY A 105 -10.53 -28.10 -1.09
CA GLY A 105 -10.28 -28.40 -2.50
C GLY A 105 -8.87 -28.12 -2.99
N ARG A 106 -7.89 -28.82 -2.39
CA ARG A 106 -6.68 -29.40 -3.00
C ARG A 106 -6.05 -28.71 -4.23
N ALA A 107 -4.78 -28.36 -4.04
CA ALA A 107 -3.66 -28.34 -4.99
C ALA A 107 -3.70 -27.36 -6.18
N GLY A 108 -2.78 -26.39 -6.12
CA GLY A 108 -2.44 -25.49 -7.22
C GLY A 108 -1.63 -24.32 -6.70
N ALA A 109 -0.38 -24.57 -6.30
CA ALA A 109 0.57 -23.52 -5.99
C ALA A 109 0.82 -22.69 -7.26
N VAL A 110 0.29 -21.47 -7.30
CA VAL A 110 0.87 -20.38 -8.07
C VAL A 110 0.77 -19.14 -7.19
N ALA A 111 1.91 -18.76 -6.64
CA ALA A 111 2.06 -17.46 -6.01
C ALA A 111 1.78 -16.40 -7.09
N PRO A 112 0.93 -15.38 -6.85
CA PRO A 112 0.96 -14.20 -7.69
C PRO A 112 2.32 -13.55 -7.49
N GLU A 113 3.14 -13.56 -8.54
CA GLU A 113 4.39 -12.83 -8.57
C GLU A 113 4.14 -11.38 -8.13
N PRO A 114 4.95 -10.82 -7.21
CA PRO A 114 4.88 -9.41 -6.93
C PRO A 114 5.33 -8.73 -8.23
N HIS A 115 4.37 -8.23 -9.01
CA HIS A 115 4.66 -7.28 -10.06
C HIS A 115 5.42 -6.13 -9.39
N ARG A 116 6.73 -6.16 -9.57
CA ARG A 116 7.66 -5.08 -9.30
C ARG A 116 7.02 -3.82 -9.85
N ALA A 117 6.49 -3.00 -8.96
CA ALA A 117 6.30 -1.59 -9.22
C ALA A 117 7.70 -0.96 -9.25
N THR A 118 8.46 -1.27 -10.29
CA THR A 118 9.54 -0.40 -10.77
C THR A 118 8.85 0.83 -11.35
N MET A 119 8.27 1.67 -10.50
CA MET A 119 7.99 3.04 -10.91
C MET A 119 9.23 3.84 -10.55
N ALA A 120 10.08 3.93 -11.58
CA ALA A 120 11.29 4.71 -11.61
C ALA A 120 11.09 6.04 -10.88
N CYS A 121 12.06 6.35 -10.03
CA CYS A 121 12.35 7.69 -9.57
C CYS A 121 12.09 8.67 -10.71
N VAL A 122 11.13 9.57 -10.54
CA VAL A 122 10.97 10.75 -11.40
C VAL A 122 12.23 11.59 -11.21
N GLY A 123 13.24 11.28 -12.03
CA GLY A 123 14.34 12.15 -12.34
C GLY A 123 13.80 13.27 -13.21
N GLU A 124 13.59 14.41 -12.59
CA GLU A 124 14.12 15.70 -13.02
C GLU A 124 14.60 15.76 -14.49
N ASP A 125 13.76 16.27 -15.40
CA ASP A 125 14.22 17.22 -16.43
C ASP A 125 13.01 18.01 -17.00
N ARG A 126 12.59 19.05 -16.27
CA ARG A 126 11.83 20.17 -16.85
C ARG A 126 12.84 21.13 -17.49
N ARG A 127 13.34 20.80 -18.68
CA ARG A 127 13.85 21.81 -19.61
C ARG A 127 13.48 21.49 -21.04
N LEU A 128 12.42 22.14 -21.50
CA LEU A 128 12.26 22.59 -22.89
C LEU A 128 11.24 23.73 -22.91
N ILE A 129 11.74 24.95 -22.72
CA ILE A 129 11.17 26.17 -23.30
C ILE A 129 12.34 27.10 -23.60
N ARG A 130 12.89 26.98 -24.81
CA ARG A 130 12.98 28.09 -25.77
C ARG A 130 13.36 27.58 -27.16
#